data_AF-A0AAV2YTL8-F1
#
_entry.id   AF-A0AAV2YTL8-F1
#
_cell.length_a   1.000
_cell.length_b   1.000
_cell.length_c   1.000
_cell.angle_alpha   90.00
_cell.angle_beta   90.00
_cell.angle_gamma   90.00
#
_symmetry.space_group_name_H-M   'P 1'
#
loop_
_entity.id
_entity.type
_entity.pdbx_description
1 polymer ?
#
loop_
_entity_poly.entity_id
_entity_poly.type
_entity_poly.pdbx_seq_one_letter_code
_entity_poly.pdbx_strand_id
1 'polypeptide(L)'
;MKIVATLALACAITATADESPNNRGLRTAAEAADAGFTKYFDQAAFSAQFPGAAALYKFDGLVEAAKKYPEFANSGSEVNDKRELAAFLAEAAHECDNFKAAEEYAKDTYPESKYCKPDAGPCAAGHRYHGRGPIQLSWNFNYIAAGKALGLDLLNSPETVGTDSAAAWQTALWFWMTPQKGGKIIHNVVTQEDGFAQATDIINGGEECGPAAPHKEKEAQRIENYKKMCAALGVQPGSKMSCNQFVNASLKHFRKHDDDNGTTHHHNVVSAVMPAKTVAPTPTPTRAPTTAPPTMAPPAKRDPKTLSEGQWTVDEVRQQGG
;
A
#
# COMPACT_ATOMS: atom_id res chain seq x y z
N MET A 1 -43.00 74.54 7.36
CA MET A 1 -41.87 73.77 6.81
C MET A 1 -42.02 72.32 7.24
N LYS A 2 -41.74 71.40 6.31
CA LYS A 2 -41.81 69.92 6.37
C LYS A 2 -40.99 69.37 7.57
N ILE A 3 -41.27 68.22 8.16
CA ILE A 3 -40.92 66.83 7.72
C ILE A 3 -41.55 65.90 8.80
N VAL A 4 -42.58 65.07 8.53
CA VAL A 4 -42.58 63.66 8.04
C VAL A 4 -41.62 62.71 8.79
N ALA A 5 -42.16 61.88 9.69
CA ALA A 5 -41.54 60.63 10.13
C ALA A 5 -42.54 59.49 9.90
N THR A 6 -42.29 58.69 8.86
CA THR A 6 -43.15 57.58 8.45
C THR A 6 -42.70 56.30 9.13
N LEU A 7 -43.67 55.63 9.75
CA LEU A 7 -43.61 54.32 10.37
C LEU A 7 -43.38 53.23 9.31
N ALA A 8 -42.34 52.40 9.44
CA ALA A 8 -42.12 51.24 8.58
C ALA A 8 -42.66 49.97 9.25
N LEU A 9 -43.66 49.40 8.60
CA LEU A 9 -44.36 48.15 8.88
C LEU A 9 -43.44 46.95 8.59
N ALA A 10 -43.17 46.11 9.59
CA ALA A 10 -42.53 44.81 9.37
C ALA A 10 -43.58 43.79 8.90
N CYS A 11 -43.43 43.31 7.67
CA CYS A 11 -44.23 42.22 7.11
C CYS A 11 -43.39 40.94 7.16
N ALA A 12 -43.82 39.96 7.96
CA ALA A 12 -43.24 38.62 7.99
C ALA A 12 -43.78 37.82 6.79
N ILE A 13 -42.88 37.38 5.91
CA ILE A 13 -43.21 36.43 4.85
C ILE A 13 -42.64 35.07 5.27
N THR A 14 -43.54 34.14 5.58
CA THR A 14 -43.23 32.71 5.68
C THR A 14 -43.04 32.15 4.27
N ALA A 15 -41.81 31.80 3.90
CA ALA A 15 -41.53 31.06 2.68
C ALA A 15 -41.56 29.54 2.99
N THR A 16 -42.52 28.86 2.40
CA THR A 16 -42.60 27.39 2.31
C THR A 16 -41.54 26.91 1.32
N ALA A 17 -40.69 25.96 1.73
CA ALA A 17 -39.74 25.29 0.83
C ALA A 17 -40.51 24.31 -0.06
N ASP A 18 -40.41 24.52 -1.37
CA ASP A 18 -40.85 23.61 -2.43
C ASP A 18 -39.63 22.79 -2.89
N GLU A 19 -39.72 21.47 -2.79
CA GLU A 19 -38.68 20.53 -3.22
C GLU A 19 -38.70 20.38 -4.75
N SER A 20 -37.66 20.84 -5.43
CA SER A 20 -37.42 20.56 -6.85
C SER A 20 -36.17 19.68 -7.03
N PRO A 21 -36.25 18.56 -7.78
CA PRO A 21 -35.17 17.58 -7.86
C PRO A 21 -34.20 17.96 -8.98
N ASN A 22 -33.36 18.98 -8.78
CA ASN A 22 -32.32 19.30 -9.76
C ASN A 22 -31.11 20.07 -9.19
N ASN A 23 -30.70 19.76 -7.95
CA ASN A 23 -29.47 20.30 -7.39
C ASN A 23 -28.39 19.21 -7.27
N ARG A 24 -27.79 18.80 -8.40
CA ARG A 24 -26.44 18.22 -8.36
C ARG A 24 -25.48 19.38 -8.04
N GLY A 25 -25.28 19.60 -6.75
CA GLY A 25 -24.51 20.72 -6.22
C GLY A 25 -23.11 20.79 -6.81
N LEU A 26 -22.77 21.96 -7.33
CA LEU A 26 -21.39 22.43 -7.44
C LEU A 26 -20.81 22.46 -6.02
N ARG A 27 -19.96 21.50 -5.68
CA ARG A 27 -19.17 21.55 -4.44
C ARG A 27 -18.29 22.78 -4.46
N THR A 28 -18.12 23.41 -3.30
CA THR A 28 -17.18 24.53 -3.17
C THR A 28 -15.74 24.03 -3.34
N ALA A 29 -14.82 24.89 -3.81
CA ALA A 29 -13.40 24.53 -3.93
C ALA A 29 -12.77 24.10 -2.59
N ALA A 30 -13.36 24.52 -1.47
CA ALA A 30 -12.94 24.10 -0.13
C ALA A 30 -13.39 22.67 0.23
N GLU A 31 -14.58 22.24 -0.18
CA GLU A 31 -15.06 20.85 -0.03
C GLU A 31 -14.38 19.88 -1.01
N ALA A 32 -13.87 20.39 -2.13
CA ALA A 32 -13.03 19.61 -3.05
C ALA A 32 -11.57 19.49 -2.59
N ALA A 33 -11.12 20.34 -1.65
CA ALA A 33 -9.76 20.35 -1.12
C ALA A 33 -9.57 19.44 0.10
N ASP A 34 -10.65 19.05 0.77
CA ASP A 34 -10.62 17.91 1.70
C ASP A 34 -10.69 16.64 0.86
N ALA A 35 -9.67 15.79 0.97
CA ALA A 35 -9.59 14.58 0.18
C ALA A 35 -10.84 13.74 0.43
N GLY A 36 -11.77 13.70 -0.53
CA GLY A 36 -13.14 13.20 -0.33
C GLY A 36 -13.22 11.73 0.11
N PHE A 37 -12.11 11.02 0.10
CA PHE A 37 -11.95 9.65 0.58
C PHE A 37 -11.65 9.52 2.09
N THR A 38 -11.33 10.60 2.81
CA THR A 38 -11.05 10.60 4.27
C THR A 38 -12.25 10.17 5.11
N LYS A 39 -13.47 10.34 4.58
CA LYS A 39 -14.70 9.81 5.19
C LYS A 39 -14.85 8.29 5.10
N TYR A 40 -14.06 7.62 4.26
CA TYR A 40 -14.12 6.16 4.08
C TYR A 40 -12.98 5.43 4.77
N PHE A 41 -11.87 6.11 5.01
CA PHE A 41 -10.63 5.53 5.52
C PHE A 41 -9.82 6.61 6.24
N ASP A 42 -9.16 6.24 7.33
CA ASP A 42 -8.38 7.15 8.14
C ASP A 42 -7.04 6.52 8.57
N GLN A 43 -6.26 7.28 9.35
CA GLN A 43 -4.97 6.82 9.87
C GLN A 43 -5.10 5.59 10.78
N ALA A 44 -6.19 5.46 11.55
CA ALA A 44 -6.39 4.32 12.44
C ALA A 44 -6.66 3.04 11.62
N ALA A 45 -7.51 3.12 10.60
CA ALA A 45 -7.77 2.05 9.66
C ALA A 45 -6.49 1.66 8.89
N PHE A 46 -5.69 2.64 8.44
CA PHE A 46 -4.40 2.37 7.81
C PHE A 46 -3.48 1.57 8.75
N SER A 47 -3.30 2.03 10.00
CA SER A 47 -2.48 1.34 11.00
C SER A 47 -3.00 -0.05 11.33
N ALA A 48 -4.33 -0.27 11.32
CA ALA A 48 -4.92 -1.59 11.51
C ALA A 48 -4.66 -2.54 10.33
N GLN A 49 -4.69 -2.04 9.09
CA GLN A 49 -4.40 -2.84 7.89
C GLN A 49 -2.90 -3.13 7.72
N PHE A 50 -2.05 -2.20 8.15
CA PHE A 50 -0.59 -2.22 7.98
C PHE A 50 0.15 -1.96 9.31
N PRO A 51 0.02 -2.84 10.32
CA PRO A 51 0.59 -2.61 11.66
C PRO A 51 2.13 -2.58 11.70
N GLY A 52 2.78 -3.05 10.63
CA GLY A 52 4.24 -3.02 10.48
C GLY A 52 4.76 -1.89 9.59
N ALA A 53 3.90 -0.94 9.20
CA ALA A 53 4.31 0.14 8.31
C ALA A 53 5.47 0.95 8.91
N ALA A 54 6.47 1.27 8.11
CA ALA A 54 7.56 2.16 8.49
C ALA A 54 7.02 3.55 8.80
N ALA A 55 7.72 4.29 9.68
CA ALA A 55 7.29 5.61 10.13
C ALA A 55 7.12 6.64 9.00
N LEU A 56 7.75 6.40 7.84
CA LEU A 56 7.57 7.16 6.60
C LEU A 56 6.11 7.17 6.11
N TYR A 57 5.39 6.07 6.30
CA TYR A 57 4.08 5.86 5.71
C TYR A 57 2.97 6.15 6.71
N LYS A 58 2.43 7.36 6.60
CA LYS A 58 1.23 7.80 7.30
C LYS A 58 0.14 8.11 6.30
N PHE A 59 -1.08 7.68 6.57
CA PHE A 59 -2.24 7.99 5.75
C PHE A 59 -2.48 9.50 5.65
N ASP A 60 -2.22 10.25 6.72
CA ASP A 60 -2.31 11.72 6.69
C ASP A 60 -1.36 12.33 5.64
N GLY A 61 -0.22 11.67 5.38
CA GLY A 61 0.69 12.06 4.30
C GLY A 61 0.10 11.84 2.91
N LEU A 62 -0.67 10.76 2.71
CA LEU A 62 -1.44 10.54 1.49
C LEU A 62 -2.53 11.60 1.33
N VAL A 63 -3.24 11.92 2.40
CA VAL A 63 -4.27 12.98 2.42
C VAL A 63 -3.69 14.33 2.01
N GLU A 64 -2.53 14.71 2.57
CA GLU A 64 -1.84 15.94 2.20
C GLU A 64 -1.39 15.94 0.74
N ALA A 65 -0.77 14.84 0.28
CA ALA A 65 -0.30 14.70 -1.09
C ALA A 65 -1.46 14.75 -2.11
N ALA A 66 -2.62 14.20 -1.76
CA ALA A 66 -3.82 14.19 -2.61
C ALA A 66 -4.38 15.59 -2.89
N LYS A 67 -4.04 16.62 -2.09
CA LYS A 67 -4.42 18.01 -2.40
C LYS A 67 -3.88 18.50 -3.74
N LYS A 68 -2.76 17.93 -4.23
CA LYS A 68 -2.21 18.22 -5.56
C LYS A 68 -2.93 17.47 -6.69
N TYR A 69 -3.71 16.45 -6.34
CA TYR A 69 -4.43 15.57 -7.25
C TYR A 69 -5.90 15.45 -6.82
N PRO A 70 -6.69 16.53 -6.89
CA PRO A 70 -8.03 16.61 -6.27
C PRO A 70 -9.07 15.64 -6.87
N GLU A 71 -8.78 15.03 -8.02
CA GLU A 71 -9.62 14.02 -8.66
C GLU A 71 -9.39 12.61 -8.10
N PHE A 72 -8.24 12.35 -7.46
CA PHE A 72 -7.88 11.05 -6.91
C PHE A 72 -8.90 10.62 -5.85
N ALA A 73 -9.57 9.48 -6.09
CA ALA A 73 -10.61 8.92 -5.24
C ALA A 73 -11.70 9.95 -4.85
N ASN A 74 -12.03 10.84 -5.79
CA ASN A 74 -13.01 11.93 -5.59
C ASN A 74 -13.82 12.21 -6.86
N SER A 75 -14.22 11.15 -7.56
CA SER A 75 -15.03 11.18 -8.79
C SER A 75 -16.49 11.58 -8.56
N GLY A 76 -16.94 11.58 -7.30
CA GLY A 76 -18.34 11.77 -6.93
C GLY A 76 -19.17 10.49 -6.90
N SER A 77 -18.57 9.33 -7.22
CA SER A 77 -19.16 8.01 -7.06
C SER A 77 -18.49 7.29 -5.89
N GLU A 78 -19.20 7.11 -4.78
CA GLU A 78 -18.65 6.44 -3.59
C GLU A 78 -18.05 5.06 -3.89
N VAL A 79 -18.67 4.30 -4.79
CA VAL A 79 -18.16 2.99 -5.21
C VAL A 79 -16.82 3.12 -5.95
N ASN A 80 -16.71 4.09 -6.85
CA ASN A 80 -15.48 4.30 -7.63
C ASN A 80 -14.38 4.87 -6.75
N ASP A 81 -14.71 5.83 -5.90
CA ASP A 81 -13.77 6.48 -4.97
C ASP A 81 -13.16 5.44 -4.01
N LYS A 82 -13.99 4.58 -3.42
CA LYS A 82 -13.52 3.46 -2.58
C LYS A 82 -12.69 2.45 -3.36
N ARG A 83 -13.06 2.12 -4.60
CA ARG A 83 -12.29 1.17 -5.44
C ARG A 83 -10.94 1.74 -5.84
N GLU A 84 -10.88 3.01 -6.23
CA GLU A 84 -9.62 3.65 -6.56
C GLU A 84 -8.69 3.71 -5.35
N LEU A 85 -9.19 4.15 -4.18
CA LEU A 85 -8.39 4.16 -2.96
C LEU A 85 -7.92 2.75 -2.57
N ALA A 86 -8.80 1.75 -2.68
CA ALA A 86 -8.47 0.36 -2.41
C ALA A 86 -7.36 -0.16 -3.35
N ALA A 87 -7.46 0.14 -4.65
CA ALA A 87 -6.49 -0.27 -5.64
C ALA A 87 -5.14 0.41 -5.42
N PHE A 88 -5.12 1.72 -5.19
CA PHE A 88 -3.90 2.47 -4.91
C PHE A 88 -3.16 1.92 -3.69
N LEU A 89 -3.87 1.72 -2.57
CA LEU A 89 -3.28 1.17 -1.35
C LEU A 89 -2.82 -0.28 -1.52
N ALA A 90 -3.55 -1.09 -2.30
CA ALA A 90 -3.19 -2.48 -2.56
C ALA A 90 -1.93 -2.62 -3.43
N GLU A 91 -1.84 -1.83 -4.49
CA GLU A 91 -0.67 -1.79 -5.36
C GLU A 91 0.54 -1.23 -4.61
N ALA A 92 0.37 -0.11 -3.89
CA ALA A 92 1.44 0.45 -3.07
C ALA A 92 1.91 -0.56 -2.00
N ALA A 93 0.98 -1.21 -1.29
CA ALA A 93 1.32 -2.25 -0.33
C ALA A 93 2.09 -3.42 -0.97
N HIS A 94 1.79 -3.77 -2.23
CA HIS A 94 2.57 -4.79 -2.94
C HIS A 94 4.00 -4.31 -3.18
N GLU A 95 4.18 -3.09 -3.67
CA GLU A 95 5.51 -2.58 -4.02
C GLU A 95 6.44 -2.40 -2.82
N CYS A 96 5.93 -1.85 -1.72
CA CYS A 96 6.76 -1.48 -0.57
C CYS A 96 6.68 -2.47 0.61
N ASP A 97 6.42 -3.75 0.34
CA ASP A 97 6.33 -4.83 1.35
C ASP A 97 5.36 -4.48 2.48
N ASN A 98 4.09 -4.23 2.13
CA ASN A 98 3.04 -3.78 3.03
C ASN A 98 3.45 -2.53 3.82
N PHE A 99 4.04 -1.54 3.13
CA PHE A 99 4.56 -0.31 3.72
C PHE A 99 5.71 -0.51 4.71
N LYS A 100 6.43 -1.64 4.70
CA LYS A 100 7.63 -1.83 5.55
C LYS A 100 8.88 -1.22 4.94
N ALA A 101 8.94 -1.09 3.62
CA ALA A 101 10.16 -0.77 2.92
C ALA A 101 10.14 0.60 2.25
N ALA A 102 10.75 1.59 2.91
CA ALA A 102 11.01 2.93 2.36
C ALA A 102 11.85 2.90 1.09
N GLU A 103 12.80 1.97 1.02
CA GLU A 103 13.75 1.80 -0.08
C GLU A 103 13.92 0.30 -0.37
N GLU A 104 14.36 -0.01 -1.58
CA GLU A 104 14.66 -1.37 -2.01
C GLU A 104 15.70 -2.05 -1.08
N TYR A 105 15.43 -3.26 -0.61
CA TYR A 105 16.24 -3.96 0.40
C TYR A 105 17.67 -4.23 -0.09
N ALA A 106 17.81 -4.51 -1.38
CA ALA A 106 19.09 -4.85 -2.00
C ALA A 106 19.87 -3.61 -2.51
N LYS A 107 19.43 -2.39 -2.21
CA LYS A 107 20.04 -1.14 -2.70
C LYS A 107 21.55 -1.06 -2.52
N ASP A 108 22.06 -1.58 -1.39
CA ASP A 108 23.47 -1.52 -1.02
C ASP A 108 24.33 -2.52 -1.82
N THR A 109 23.71 -3.46 -2.53
CA THR A 109 24.37 -4.43 -3.41
C THR A 109 24.52 -3.93 -4.85
N TYR A 110 23.89 -2.80 -5.18
CA TYR A 110 23.78 -2.34 -6.55
C TYR A 110 24.93 -1.40 -6.94
N PRO A 111 25.52 -1.59 -8.14
CA PRO A 111 26.42 -0.59 -8.70
C PRO A 111 25.64 0.71 -8.98
N GLU A 112 26.31 1.85 -9.01
CA GLU A 112 25.67 3.15 -9.34
C GLU A 112 25.01 3.16 -10.73
N SER A 113 25.48 2.30 -11.65
CA SER A 113 24.89 2.13 -12.98
C SER A 113 23.53 1.42 -12.96
N LYS A 114 23.17 0.73 -11.87
CA LYS A 114 21.88 0.05 -11.78
C LYS A 114 20.76 1.09 -11.62
N TYR A 115 19.72 0.95 -12.44
CA TYR A 115 18.65 1.95 -12.65
C TYR A 115 19.12 3.31 -13.18
N CYS A 116 20.33 3.38 -13.75
CA CYS A 116 20.79 4.53 -14.50
C CYS A 116 20.76 4.19 -15.98
N LYS A 117 19.99 4.96 -16.75
CA LYS A 117 19.89 4.87 -18.19
C LYS A 117 20.34 6.20 -18.82
N PRO A 118 21.64 6.35 -19.17
CA PRO A 118 22.20 7.63 -19.62
C PRO A 118 21.58 8.19 -20.90
N ASP A 119 21.07 7.34 -21.79
CA ASP A 119 20.35 7.74 -23.01
C ASP A 119 18.95 8.30 -22.74
N ALA A 120 18.39 8.05 -21.55
CA ALA A 120 17.08 8.55 -21.12
C ALA A 120 17.16 9.75 -20.16
N GLY A 121 18.36 10.20 -19.80
CA GLY A 121 18.60 11.34 -18.91
C GLY A 121 19.93 11.24 -18.16
N PRO A 122 20.40 12.33 -17.53
CA PRO A 122 21.61 12.30 -16.73
C PRO A 122 21.49 11.34 -15.54
N CYS A 123 22.65 10.88 -15.06
CA CYS A 123 22.78 10.20 -13.78
C CYS A 123 23.77 11.01 -12.95
N ALA A 124 23.30 11.65 -11.88
CA ALA A 124 24.16 12.38 -10.96
C ALA A 124 25.14 11.41 -10.26
N ALA A 125 26.41 11.79 -10.20
CA ALA A 125 27.47 10.98 -9.60
C ALA A 125 27.21 10.73 -8.11
N GLY A 126 27.42 9.51 -7.62
CA GLY A 126 27.19 9.14 -6.23
C GLY A 126 25.72 8.86 -5.87
N HIS A 127 24.78 9.07 -6.80
CA HIS A 127 23.35 8.85 -6.57
C HIS A 127 22.86 7.56 -7.26
N ARG A 128 21.90 6.89 -6.61
CA ARG A 128 21.25 5.66 -7.10
C ARG A 128 19.75 5.86 -7.21
N TYR A 129 19.16 5.35 -8.28
CA TYR A 129 17.73 5.47 -8.61
C TYR A 129 16.98 4.14 -8.44
N HIS A 130 17.32 3.38 -7.39
CA HIS A 130 16.60 2.16 -6.99
C HIS A 130 15.22 2.50 -6.43
N GLY A 131 14.41 1.46 -6.17
CA GLY A 131 13.03 1.63 -5.72
C GLY A 131 12.94 2.39 -4.39
N ARG A 132 12.10 3.43 -4.35
CA ARG A 132 11.75 4.16 -3.12
C ARG A 132 10.28 4.53 -3.04
N GLY A 133 9.80 4.70 -1.81
CA GLY A 133 8.43 5.16 -1.55
C GLY A 133 7.37 4.11 -1.87
N PRO A 134 6.08 4.50 -1.87
CA PRO A 134 4.94 3.58 -1.97
C PRO A 134 4.87 2.83 -3.30
N ILE A 135 5.29 3.46 -4.40
CA ILE A 135 5.29 2.83 -5.75
C ILE A 135 6.66 2.25 -6.14
N GLN A 136 7.61 2.23 -5.20
CA GLN A 136 9.02 1.87 -5.45
C GLN A 136 9.58 2.54 -6.71
N LEU A 137 9.43 3.87 -6.80
CA LEU A 137 9.90 4.68 -7.93
C LEU A 137 11.36 4.34 -8.24
N SER A 138 11.59 3.81 -9.45
CA SER A 138 12.92 3.38 -9.92
C SER A 138 13.26 4.05 -11.25
N TRP A 139 14.55 4.06 -11.61
CA TRP A 139 15.14 4.65 -12.82
C TRP A 139 15.31 6.17 -12.82
N ASN A 140 16.50 6.62 -13.24
CA ASN A 140 16.86 8.05 -13.31
C ASN A 140 15.83 8.91 -14.06
N PHE A 141 15.32 8.44 -15.20
CA PHE A 141 14.33 9.18 -15.99
C PHE A 141 13.00 9.39 -15.25
N ASN A 142 12.58 8.46 -14.39
CA ASN A 142 11.37 8.60 -13.59
C ASN A 142 11.60 9.59 -12.43
N TYR A 143 12.77 9.55 -11.77
CA TYR A 143 13.13 10.54 -10.76
C TYR A 143 13.19 11.95 -11.35
N ILE A 144 13.78 12.12 -12.55
CA ILE A 144 13.81 13.41 -13.27
C ILE A 144 12.38 13.90 -13.56
N ALA A 145 11.54 13.03 -14.12
CA ALA A 145 10.17 13.39 -14.51
C ALA A 145 9.29 13.74 -13.29
N ALA A 146 9.34 12.92 -12.24
CA ALA A 146 8.64 13.16 -10.99
C ALA A 146 9.15 14.44 -10.31
N GLY A 147 10.47 14.63 -10.22
CA GLY A 147 11.09 15.80 -9.61
C GLY A 147 10.64 17.09 -10.30
N LYS A 148 10.64 17.11 -11.64
CA LYS A 148 10.14 18.24 -12.42
C LYS A 148 8.66 18.53 -12.15
N ALA A 149 7.80 17.51 -12.12
CA ALA A 149 6.37 17.69 -11.86
C ALA A 149 6.07 18.12 -10.42
N LEU A 150 6.90 17.70 -9.48
CA LEU A 150 6.72 17.94 -8.06
C LEU A 150 7.44 19.21 -7.56
N GLY A 151 8.38 19.76 -8.33
CA GLY A 151 9.23 20.87 -7.88
C GLY A 151 10.31 20.41 -6.90
N LEU A 152 10.77 19.16 -7.02
CA LEU A 152 11.77 18.52 -6.17
C LEU A 152 13.02 18.19 -6.99
N ASP A 153 14.21 18.40 -6.43
CA ASP A 153 15.46 17.96 -7.07
C ASP A 153 15.72 16.47 -6.81
N LEU A 154 14.92 15.62 -7.43
CA LEU A 154 15.02 14.16 -7.28
C LEU A 154 16.18 13.55 -8.09
N LEU A 155 16.83 14.33 -8.97
CA LEU A 155 18.03 13.89 -9.67
C LEU A 155 19.23 13.91 -8.72
N ASN A 156 19.41 15.01 -7.98
CA ASN A 156 20.54 15.18 -7.05
C ASN A 156 20.19 14.86 -5.60
N SER A 157 18.92 14.57 -5.28
CA SER A 157 18.49 14.13 -3.94
C SER A 157 17.42 13.03 -3.99
N PRO A 158 17.66 11.90 -4.69
CA PRO A 158 16.68 10.82 -4.83
C PRO A 158 16.27 10.18 -3.49
N GLU A 159 17.14 10.20 -2.47
CA GLU A 159 16.86 9.74 -1.11
C GLU A 159 15.68 10.46 -0.43
N THR A 160 15.32 11.65 -0.92
CA THR A 160 14.14 12.39 -0.44
C THR A 160 12.88 11.53 -0.51
N VAL A 161 12.73 10.70 -1.56
CA VAL A 161 11.55 9.82 -1.73
C VAL A 161 11.47 8.73 -0.64
N GLY A 162 12.60 8.32 -0.07
CA GLY A 162 12.68 7.31 0.98
C GLY A 162 12.73 7.87 2.41
N THR A 163 12.81 9.19 2.57
CA THR A 163 13.04 9.85 3.87
C THR A 163 12.01 10.92 4.21
N ASP A 164 11.40 11.56 3.22
CA ASP A 164 10.34 12.55 3.38
C ASP A 164 8.98 11.95 3.02
N SER A 165 8.04 12.00 3.98
CA SER A 165 6.71 11.40 3.82
C SER A 165 5.91 12.07 2.70
N ALA A 166 6.02 13.39 2.55
CA ALA A 166 5.29 14.10 1.51
C ALA A 166 5.80 13.72 0.12
N ALA A 167 7.13 13.70 -0.09
CA ALA A 167 7.73 13.27 -1.34
C ALA A 167 7.40 11.82 -1.68
N ALA A 168 7.40 10.92 -0.69
CA ALA A 168 7.02 9.52 -0.86
C ALA A 168 5.59 9.39 -1.42
N TRP A 169 4.60 10.05 -0.81
CA TRP A 169 3.22 9.99 -1.28
C TRP A 169 2.98 10.75 -2.59
N GLN A 170 3.60 11.92 -2.74
CA GLN A 170 3.48 12.72 -3.96
C GLN A 170 4.04 12.01 -5.19
N THR A 171 5.16 11.28 -5.06
CA THR A 171 5.72 10.51 -6.19
C THR A 171 4.83 9.33 -6.57
N ALA A 172 4.21 8.65 -5.60
CA ALA A 172 3.26 7.58 -5.87
C ALA A 172 1.98 8.09 -6.56
N LEU A 173 1.40 9.19 -6.08
CA LEU A 173 0.24 9.82 -6.73
C LEU A 173 0.60 10.40 -8.10
N TRP A 174 1.79 11.01 -8.24
CA TRP A 174 2.27 11.45 -9.54
C TRP A 174 2.27 10.31 -10.55
N PHE A 175 2.81 9.14 -10.19
CA PHE A 175 2.80 7.98 -11.08
C PHE A 175 1.37 7.54 -11.43
N TRP A 176 0.50 7.44 -10.42
CA TRP A 176 -0.89 7.03 -10.56
C TRP A 176 -1.72 7.93 -11.48
N MET A 177 -1.45 9.24 -11.43
CA MET A 177 -2.21 10.29 -12.11
C MET A 177 -1.56 10.77 -13.43
N THR A 178 -0.40 10.22 -13.81
CA THR A 178 0.35 10.67 -15.01
C THR A 178 0.30 9.60 -16.11
N PRO A 179 0.24 9.98 -17.40
CA PRO A 179 0.37 9.05 -18.50
C PRO A 179 1.65 8.23 -18.43
N GLN A 180 1.49 6.91 -18.49
CA GLN A 180 2.56 5.92 -18.60
C GLN A 180 2.68 5.41 -20.04
N LYS A 181 3.40 4.31 -20.24
CA LYS A 181 3.54 3.67 -21.56
C LYS A 181 2.17 3.47 -22.23
N GLY A 182 2.10 3.78 -23.53
CA GLY A 182 0.86 3.74 -24.29
C GLY A 182 -0.15 4.84 -23.95
N GLY A 183 0.26 5.88 -23.22
CA GLY A 183 -0.56 7.06 -22.88
C GLY A 183 -1.61 6.80 -21.80
N LYS A 184 -1.50 5.68 -21.06
CA LYS A 184 -2.50 5.25 -20.10
C LYS A 184 -2.25 5.86 -18.73
N ILE A 185 -3.33 6.26 -18.06
CA ILE A 185 -3.30 6.81 -16.71
C ILE A 185 -4.07 5.83 -15.82
N ILE A 186 -3.48 5.38 -14.72
CA ILE A 186 -4.11 4.38 -13.84
C ILE A 186 -5.44 4.90 -13.30
N HIS A 187 -5.46 6.16 -12.83
CA HIS A 187 -6.67 6.86 -12.42
C HIS A 187 -7.85 6.69 -13.39
N ASN A 188 -7.59 6.81 -14.70
CA ASN A 188 -8.65 6.77 -15.73
C ASN A 188 -9.21 5.36 -15.98
N VAL A 189 -8.46 4.32 -15.60
CA VAL A 189 -8.82 2.92 -15.91
C VAL A 189 -9.21 2.11 -14.70
N VAL A 190 -8.70 2.43 -13.52
CA VAL A 190 -8.73 1.54 -12.34
C VAL A 190 -10.13 1.20 -11.86
N THR A 191 -11.11 2.06 -12.10
CA THR A 191 -12.51 1.84 -11.69
C THR A 191 -13.37 1.17 -12.78
N GLN A 192 -12.80 0.84 -13.94
CA GLN A 192 -13.46 0.08 -15.01
C GLN A 192 -13.58 -1.41 -14.63
N GLU A 193 -14.30 -2.19 -15.44
CA GLU A 193 -14.58 -3.61 -15.14
C GLU A 193 -13.30 -4.44 -14.94
N ASP A 194 -12.30 -4.23 -15.81
CA ASP A 194 -10.97 -4.84 -15.73
C ASP A 194 -9.88 -3.88 -15.22
N GLY A 195 -10.30 -2.79 -14.55
CA GLY A 195 -9.42 -1.68 -14.17
C GLY A 195 -8.25 -2.05 -13.27
N PHE A 196 -8.45 -2.97 -12.31
CA PHE A 196 -7.36 -3.43 -11.45
C PHE A 196 -6.31 -4.23 -12.25
N ALA A 197 -6.73 -5.07 -13.19
CA ALA A 197 -5.81 -5.79 -14.08
C ALA A 197 -4.98 -4.82 -14.93
N GLN A 198 -5.60 -3.73 -15.41
CA GLN A 198 -4.91 -2.69 -16.16
C GLN A 198 -3.91 -1.92 -15.30
N ALA A 199 -4.23 -1.64 -14.03
CA ALA A 199 -3.31 -0.98 -13.10
C ALA A 199 -2.04 -1.83 -12.90
N THR A 200 -2.20 -3.13 -12.62
CA THR A 200 -1.07 -4.06 -12.50
C THR A 200 -0.24 -4.14 -13.79
N ASP A 201 -0.89 -4.16 -14.96
CA ASP A 201 -0.20 -4.18 -16.27
C ASP A 201 0.61 -2.89 -16.52
N ILE A 202 0.05 -1.73 -16.15
CA ILE A 202 0.74 -0.43 -16.24
C ILE A 202 1.93 -0.36 -15.29
N ILE A 203 1.80 -0.90 -14.08
CA ILE A 203 2.84 -0.86 -13.05
C ILE A 203 4.00 -1.81 -13.38
N ASN A 204 3.69 -3.07 -13.71
CA ASN A 204 4.71 -4.11 -13.90
C ASN A 204 4.30 -5.25 -14.88
N GLY A 205 3.50 -4.94 -15.90
CA GLY A 205 2.93 -5.94 -16.81
C GLY A 205 3.96 -6.79 -17.56
N GLY A 206 5.16 -6.25 -17.83
CA GLY A 206 6.25 -7.00 -18.46
C GLY A 206 6.73 -8.21 -17.64
N GLU A 207 6.62 -8.13 -16.31
CA GLU A 207 7.02 -9.18 -15.38
C GLU A 207 5.85 -10.06 -14.93
N GLU A 208 4.64 -9.49 -14.88
CA GLU A 208 3.51 -10.10 -14.18
C GLU A 208 2.33 -10.49 -15.08
N CYS A 209 2.20 -9.92 -16.29
CA CYS A 209 1.00 -10.04 -17.10
C CYS A 209 1.18 -10.84 -18.40
N GLY A 210 0.35 -11.88 -18.54
CA GLY A 210 0.18 -12.70 -19.74
C GLY A 210 1.11 -13.91 -19.86
N PRO A 211 1.10 -14.60 -21.01
CA PRO A 211 1.59 -15.97 -21.08
C PRO A 211 3.09 -16.11 -20.80
N ALA A 212 3.90 -15.13 -21.20
CA ALA A 212 5.35 -15.14 -21.05
C ALA A 212 5.87 -14.48 -19.76
N ALA A 213 4.98 -13.92 -18.93
CA ALA A 213 5.36 -13.23 -17.71
C ALA A 213 6.03 -14.20 -16.71
N PRO A 214 7.26 -13.90 -16.22
CA PRO A 214 7.99 -14.77 -15.30
C PRO A 214 7.46 -14.76 -13.86
N HIS A 215 6.69 -13.74 -13.45
CA HIS A 215 6.30 -13.48 -12.06
C HIS A 215 4.78 -13.36 -11.85
N LYS A 216 3.98 -14.24 -12.46
CA LYS A 216 2.50 -14.21 -12.37
C LYS A 216 1.97 -14.39 -10.94
N GLU A 217 2.74 -15.04 -10.08
CA GLU A 217 2.42 -15.19 -8.66
C GLU A 217 2.36 -13.84 -7.92
N LYS A 218 3.01 -12.80 -8.45
CA LYS A 218 2.98 -11.44 -7.89
C LYS A 218 1.65 -10.74 -8.17
N GLU A 219 1.10 -10.91 -9.37
CA GLU A 219 -0.26 -10.45 -9.69
C GLU A 219 -1.29 -11.08 -8.74
N ALA A 220 -1.18 -12.38 -8.44
CA ALA A 220 -2.06 -13.02 -7.47
C ALA A 220 -2.00 -12.35 -6.08
N GLN A 221 -0.82 -11.92 -5.64
CA GLN A 221 -0.66 -11.18 -4.38
C GLN A 221 -1.29 -9.78 -4.44
N ARG A 222 -1.16 -9.06 -5.56
CA ARG A 222 -1.83 -7.77 -5.78
C ARG A 222 -3.34 -7.92 -5.69
N ILE A 223 -3.90 -8.96 -6.32
CA ILE A 223 -5.34 -9.26 -6.28
C ILE A 223 -5.82 -9.51 -4.85
N GLU A 224 -5.08 -10.29 -4.05
CA GLU A 224 -5.43 -10.53 -2.66
C GLU A 224 -5.35 -9.27 -1.79
N ASN A 225 -4.33 -8.43 -2.00
CA ASN A 225 -4.23 -7.12 -1.37
C ASN A 225 -5.43 -6.24 -1.73
N TYR A 226 -5.84 -6.22 -2.99
CA TYR A 226 -6.97 -5.42 -3.45
C TYR A 226 -8.29 -5.88 -2.84
N LYS A 227 -8.55 -7.20 -2.81
CA LYS A 227 -9.72 -7.76 -2.11
C LYS A 227 -9.74 -7.38 -0.64
N LYS A 228 -8.59 -7.46 0.06
CA LYS A 228 -8.46 -7.07 1.47
C LYS A 228 -8.80 -5.59 1.66
N MET A 229 -8.27 -4.71 0.81
CA MET A 229 -8.54 -3.28 0.90
C MET A 229 -9.98 -2.92 0.54
N CYS A 230 -10.56 -3.57 -0.48
CA CYS A 230 -11.97 -3.44 -0.79
C CYS A 230 -12.87 -3.85 0.38
N ALA A 231 -12.54 -4.94 1.07
CA ALA A 231 -13.25 -5.36 2.28
C ALA A 231 -13.13 -4.32 3.41
N ALA A 232 -11.93 -3.77 3.64
CA ALA A 232 -11.69 -2.73 4.64
C ALA A 232 -12.48 -1.43 4.35
N LEU A 233 -12.70 -1.12 3.08
CA LEU A 233 -13.46 0.05 2.62
C LEU A 233 -14.96 -0.24 2.42
N GLY A 234 -15.39 -1.48 2.62
CA GLY A 234 -16.79 -1.90 2.44
C GLY A 234 -17.28 -1.78 0.99
N VAL A 235 -16.44 -2.10 0.01
CA VAL A 235 -16.78 -2.07 -1.43
C VAL A 235 -16.49 -3.42 -2.09
N GLN A 236 -17.25 -3.78 -3.12
CA GLN A 236 -16.98 -4.99 -3.91
C GLN A 236 -15.86 -4.72 -4.95
N PRO A 237 -14.84 -5.57 -5.08
CA PRO A 237 -13.68 -5.33 -5.95
C PRO A 237 -13.98 -5.42 -7.46
N GLY A 238 -15.10 -6.04 -7.84
CA GLY A 238 -15.41 -6.38 -9.23
C GLY A 238 -14.97 -7.80 -9.59
N SER A 239 -15.25 -8.24 -10.82
CA SER A 239 -15.04 -9.63 -11.26
C SER A 239 -13.81 -9.83 -12.15
N LYS A 240 -13.26 -8.79 -12.79
CA LYS A 240 -12.13 -8.90 -13.73
C LYS A 240 -10.83 -8.29 -13.19
N MET A 241 -10.24 -8.90 -12.17
CA MET A 241 -9.02 -8.37 -11.54
C MET A 241 -7.71 -8.86 -12.16
N SER A 242 -7.74 -9.94 -12.97
CA SER A 242 -6.51 -10.61 -13.40
C SER A 242 -6.08 -10.26 -14.83
N CYS A 243 -4.87 -9.74 -14.99
CA CYS A 243 -4.22 -9.56 -16.29
C CYS A 243 -3.71 -10.89 -16.91
N ASN A 244 -3.79 -12.00 -16.17
CA ASN A 244 -3.46 -13.35 -16.63
C ASN A 244 -4.67 -14.21 -17.03
N GLN A 245 -5.82 -14.05 -16.37
CA GLN A 245 -7.03 -14.83 -16.65
C GLN A 245 -7.88 -14.22 -17.78
N PHE A 246 -7.88 -12.90 -17.89
CA PHE A 246 -8.63 -12.18 -18.91
C PHE A 246 -7.66 -11.67 -19.99
N VAL A 247 -7.11 -12.57 -20.81
CA VAL A 247 -6.51 -12.16 -22.10
C VAL A 247 -7.62 -11.74 -23.07
N ASN A 248 -8.38 -10.71 -22.68
CA ASN A 248 -9.40 -10.10 -23.52
C ASN A 248 -8.75 -9.49 -24.76
N ALA A 249 -9.54 -9.35 -25.82
CA ALA A 249 -9.14 -8.60 -27.00
C ALA A 249 -8.64 -7.18 -26.67
N SER A 250 -9.14 -6.57 -25.58
CA SER A 250 -8.61 -5.34 -24.97
C SER A 250 -7.13 -5.51 -24.60
N LEU A 251 -6.76 -6.42 -23.69
CA LEU A 251 -5.34 -6.68 -23.33
C LEU A 251 -4.45 -7.17 -24.50
N LYS A 252 -5.03 -7.74 -25.57
CA LYS A 252 -4.30 -8.04 -26.83
C LYS A 252 -4.04 -6.78 -27.67
N HIS A 253 -5.00 -5.87 -27.76
CA HIS A 253 -4.78 -4.52 -28.31
C HIS A 253 -3.81 -3.71 -27.44
N PHE A 254 -3.82 -3.93 -26.12
CA PHE A 254 -2.88 -3.27 -25.19
C PHE A 254 -1.44 -3.60 -25.54
N ARG A 255 -1.14 -4.87 -25.83
CA ARG A 255 0.22 -5.30 -26.19
C ARG A 255 0.59 -5.01 -27.63
N LYS A 256 -0.35 -5.16 -28.58
CA LYS A 256 -0.06 -4.98 -30.01
C LYS A 256 0.36 -3.54 -30.36
N HIS A 257 -0.19 -2.54 -29.67
CA HIS A 257 0.13 -1.13 -29.95
C HIS A 257 1.53 -0.71 -29.47
N ASP A 258 2.12 -1.48 -28.54
CA ASP A 258 3.45 -1.24 -28.00
C ASP A 258 4.57 -1.81 -28.87
N ASP A 259 4.30 -2.90 -29.60
CA ASP A 259 5.27 -3.55 -30.48
C ASP A 259 5.44 -2.80 -31.82
N ASP A 260 4.40 -2.09 -32.27
CA ASP A 260 4.33 -1.51 -33.62
C ASP A 260 4.86 -0.05 -33.73
N ASN A 261 5.20 0.65 -32.63
CA ASN A 261 5.54 2.09 -32.68
C ASN A 261 7.02 2.47 -32.52
N GLY A 262 7.96 1.53 -32.34
CA GLY A 262 9.41 1.78 -32.44
C GLY A 262 10.02 2.90 -31.56
N THR A 263 9.24 3.52 -30.68
CA THR A 263 9.62 4.64 -29.81
C THR A 263 8.89 4.47 -28.49
N THR A 264 9.63 4.15 -27.44
CA THR A 264 9.48 4.63 -26.06
C THR A 264 10.34 3.76 -25.14
N HIS A 265 11.17 4.43 -24.34
CA HIS A 265 12.00 3.79 -23.32
C HIS A 265 11.08 3.09 -22.32
N HIS A 266 11.41 1.85 -21.96
CA HIS A 266 10.68 1.02 -21.02
C HIS A 266 10.40 1.77 -19.69
N HIS A 267 9.16 2.16 -19.42
CA HIS A 267 8.75 2.71 -18.12
C HIS A 267 8.23 1.58 -17.21
N ASN A 268 9.05 0.59 -16.90
CA ASN A 268 8.81 -0.21 -15.70
C ASN A 268 9.26 0.66 -14.52
N VAL A 269 8.34 1.09 -13.67
CA VAL A 269 8.68 1.89 -12.48
C VAL A 269 9.22 1.05 -11.34
N VAL A 270 9.00 -0.25 -11.38
CA VAL A 270 9.34 -1.15 -10.28
C VAL A 270 10.53 -2.05 -10.66
N SER A 271 11.47 -2.16 -9.74
CA SER A 271 12.38 -3.31 -9.67
C SER A 271 11.59 -4.59 -9.41
N ALA A 272 12.10 -5.75 -9.83
CA ALA A 272 11.55 -7.06 -9.46
C ALA A 272 11.16 -7.06 -7.97
N VAL A 273 9.86 -7.26 -7.72
CA VAL A 273 9.21 -7.13 -6.41
C VAL A 273 10.14 -7.58 -5.29
N MET A 274 10.33 -6.69 -4.31
CA MET A 274 11.11 -6.93 -3.10
C MET A 274 10.91 -8.37 -2.62
N PRO A 275 11.96 -9.20 -2.53
CA PRO A 275 11.81 -10.49 -1.90
C PRO A 275 11.34 -10.22 -0.48
N ALA A 276 10.16 -10.73 -0.14
CA ALA A 276 9.66 -10.68 1.23
C ALA A 276 10.80 -11.14 2.13
N LYS A 277 11.10 -10.38 3.18
CA LYS A 277 12.10 -10.77 4.18
C LYS A 277 11.70 -12.18 4.62
N THR A 278 12.49 -13.19 4.27
CA THR A 278 12.24 -14.54 4.74
C THR A 278 12.32 -14.46 6.25
N VAL A 279 11.17 -14.53 6.91
CA VAL A 279 11.14 -14.79 8.33
C VAL A 279 11.72 -16.19 8.43
N ALA A 280 12.99 -16.29 8.86
CA ALA A 280 13.57 -17.56 9.23
C ALA A 280 12.52 -18.26 10.10
N PRO A 281 12.16 -19.52 9.82
CA PRO A 281 11.15 -20.21 10.61
C PRO A 281 11.53 -20.04 12.07
N THR A 282 10.61 -19.49 12.86
CA THR A 282 10.75 -19.43 14.31
C THR A 282 11.21 -20.82 14.73
N PRO A 283 12.36 -20.98 15.41
CA PRO A 283 12.83 -22.30 15.79
C PRO A 283 11.69 -22.94 16.56
N THR A 284 11.14 -24.03 16.00
CA THR A 284 10.16 -24.86 16.68
C THR A 284 10.72 -25.09 18.07
N PRO A 285 9.97 -24.81 19.16
CA PRO A 285 10.46 -25.07 20.49
C PRO A 285 10.89 -26.53 20.51
N THR A 286 12.20 -26.75 20.62
CA THR A 286 12.75 -28.09 20.66
C THR A 286 12.16 -28.70 21.91
N ARG A 287 11.23 -29.64 21.71
CA ARG A 287 10.67 -30.42 22.81
C ARG A 287 11.86 -30.98 23.58
N ALA A 288 11.99 -30.56 24.83
CA ALA A 288 12.99 -31.09 25.74
C ALA A 288 12.96 -32.62 25.65
N PRO A 289 14.13 -33.29 25.60
CA PRO A 289 14.17 -34.74 25.50
C PRO A 289 13.39 -35.33 26.66
N THR A 290 12.30 -36.02 26.34
CA THR A 290 11.53 -36.84 27.28
C THR A 290 12.51 -37.87 27.85
N THR A 291 12.88 -37.72 29.12
CA THR A 291 13.65 -38.73 29.83
C THR A 291 12.86 -40.04 29.80
N ALA A 292 13.45 -41.08 29.22
CA ALA A 292 12.91 -42.43 29.27
C ALA A 292 12.77 -42.87 30.75
N PRO A 293 11.69 -43.58 31.12
CA PRO A 293 11.56 -44.12 32.46
C PRO A 293 12.66 -45.16 32.70
N PRO A 294 13.23 -45.23 33.92
CA PRO A 294 14.36 -46.13 34.20
C PRO A 294 13.94 -47.59 34.08
N THR A 295 14.73 -48.34 33.31
CA THR A 295 14.63 -49.79 33.16
C THR A 295 14.94 -50.47 34.51
N MET A 296 14.00 -51.27 35.02
CA MET A 296 14.19 -52.07 36.23
C MET A 296 15.31 -53.11 36.03
N ALA A 297 16.34 -53.05 36.90
CA ALA A 297 17.34 -54.10 37.02
C ALA A 297 16.83 -55.27 37.88
N PRO A 298 17.19 -56.53 37.57
CA PRO A 298 16.77 -57.70 38.34
C PRO A 298 17.46 -57.80 39.72
N PRO A 299 16.85 -58.50 40.70
CA PRO A 299 17.22 -58.37 42.11
C PRO A 299 18.53 -59.07 42.47
N ALA A 300 19.41 -58.35 43.16
CA ALA A 300 20.56 -58.91 43.87
C ALA A 300 20.17 -59.34 45.29
N LYS A 301 20.79 -60.43 45.75
CA LYS A 301 20.48 -61.21 46.96
C LYS A 301 20.65 -60.40 48.25
N ARG A 302 19.79 -60.67 49.24
CA ARG A 302 19.91 -60.18 50.63
C ARG A 302 21.08 -60.85 51.34
N ASP A 303 21.87 -60.04 52.04
CA ASP A 303 22.59 -60.44 53.25
C ASP A 303 22.05 -59.64 54.44
N PRO A 304 21.77 -60.26 55.60
CA PRO A 304 21.17 -59.59 56.75
C PRO A 304 22.26 -59.11 57.72
N LYS A 305 22.16 -57.86 58.20
CA LYS A 305 22.49 -57.51 59.60
C LYS A 305 22.15 -56.06 59.98
N THR A 306 21.72 -55.98 61.23
CA THR A 306 21.71 -54.87 62.20
C THR A 306 20.65 -53.78 62.10
N LEU A 307 19.80 -53.83 63.14
CA LEU A 307 18.78 -52.92 63.63
C LEU A 307 19.41 -51.70 64.34
N SER A 308 18.70 -50.56 64.29
CA SER A 308 18.44 -49.64 65.41
C SER A 308 17.49 -48.55 64.88
N GLU A 309 16.18 -48.59 65.18
CA GLU A 309 15.54 -47.96 66.34
C GLU A 309 15.68 -46.43 66.43
N GLY A 310 14.54 -45.76 66.65
CA GLY A 310 14.44 -44.35 67.06
C GLY A 310 13.65 -43.51 66.05
N GLN A 311 12.32 -43.56 66.07
CA GLN A 311 11.42 -42.75 66.89
C GLN A 311 10.93 -41.46 66.21
N TRP A 312 9.61 -41.38 66.26
CA TRP A 312 8.68 -40.35 65.83
C TRP A 312 8.68 -39.12 66.74
N THR A 313 8.31 -37.95 66.18
CA THR A 313 7.31 -36.99 66.71
C THR A 313 6.95 -36.03 65.56
N VAL A 314 5.80 -36.12 64.89
CA VAL A 314 4.50 -35.44 65.11
C VAL A 314 4.52 -34.00 65.65
N ASP A 315 3.68 -33.19 65.00
CA ASP A 315 3.09 -31.89 65.38
C ASP A 315 3.78 -30.63 64.84
N GLU A 316 3.11 -29.63 64.26
CA GLU A 316 1.71 -29.40 63.86
C GLU A 316 1.68 -28.07 63.05
N VAL A 317 0.80 -27.97 62.04
CA VAL A 317 -0.16 -26.86 61.84
C VAL A 317 0.36 -25.44 61.45
N ARG A 318 0.14 -25.13 60.15
CA ARG A 318 -0.70 -24.02 59.62
C ARG A 318 -0.22 -22.56 59.74
N GLN A 319 -0.16 -21.88 58.59
CA GLN A 319 -0.98 -20.71 58.19
C GLN A 319 -0.44 -20.19 56.83
N GLN A 320 -1.21 -20.30 55.74
CA GLN A 320 -2.14 -19.28 55.20
C GLN A 320 -1.47 -17.93 54.82
N GLY A 321 -1.52 -17.63 53.51
CA GLY A 321 -2.17 -16.41 53.01
C GLY A 321 -1.34 -15.14 52.94
N GLY A 322 -0.98 -14.77 51.70
CA GLY A 322 -0.46 -13.47 51.29
C GLY A 322 -0.18 -13.50 49.80
#